data_AF-A0A1L1YAI4-F1
#
_entry.id   AF-A0A1L1YAI4-F1
#
_cell.length_a   1.000
_cell.length_b   1.000
_cell.length_c   1.000
_cell.angle_alpha   90.00
_cell.angle_beta   90.00
_cell.angle_gamma   90.00
#
_symmetry.space_group_name_H-M   'P 1'
#
loop_
_entity.id
_entity.type
_entity.pdbx_description
1 polymer ?
#
loop_
_entity_poly.entity_id
_entity_poly.type
_entity_poly.pdbx_seq_one_letter_code
_entity_poly.pdbx_strand_id
1 'polypeptide(L)' 'MLPGLLFIYIAGWIGWVGRGYLQAVSITNNPVEKEIIIDVPLAMKFSLSGFIWPLAALQEFTSGNLLASNDDITVSPR' A
#
# COMPACT_ATOMS: atom_id res chain seq x y z
N MET A 1 -11.77 -16.25 17.87
CA MET A 1 -11.09 -16.46 16.58
C MET A 1 -11.75 -15.69 15.44
N LEU A 2 -13.06 -15.83 15.22
CA LEU A 2 -13.77 -15.16 14.11
C LEU A 2 -13.62 -13.62 14.08
N PRO A 3 -13.70 -12.89 15.21
CA PRO A 3 -13.52 -11.43 15.20
C PRO A 3 -12.08 -11.00 14.82
N GLY A 4 -11.08 -11.79 15.20
CA GLY A 4 -9.68 -11.50 14.92
C GLY A 4 -9.32 -11.66 13.44
N LEU A 5 -9.83 -12.72 12.79
CA LEU A 5 -9.65 -12.91 11.35
C LEU A 5 -10.33 -11.80 10.55
N LEU A 6 -11.55 -11.41 10.95
CA LEU A 6 -12.26 -10.31 10.31
C LEU A 6 -11.48 -8.99 10.46
N PHE A 7 -10.94 -8.72 11.65
CA PHE A 7 -10.10 -7.56 11.88
C PHE A 7 -8.87 -7.54 10.97
N ILE A 8 -8.12 -8.64 10.90
CA ILE A 8 -6.92 -8.73 10.04
C ILE A 8 -7.29 -8.53 8.57
N TYR A 9 -8.41 -9.09 8.12
CA TYR A 9 -8.86 -8.93 6.75
C TYR A 9 -9.18 -7.47 6.41
N ILE A 10 -9.92 -6.76 7.28
CA ILE A 10 -10.28 -5.35 7.09
C ILE A 10 -9.04 -4.46 7.19
N ALA A 11 -8.21 -4.64 8.21
CA ALA A 11 -7.00 -3.86 8.42
C ALA A 11 -6.01 -4.05 7.27
N GLY A 12 -5.82 -5.29 6.81
CA GLY A 12 -4.98 -5.62 5.67
C GLY A 12 -5.52 -5.02 4.36
N TRP A 13 -6.83 -5.06 4.13
CA TRP A 13 -7.45 -4.40 2.97
C TRP A 13 -7.14 -2.91 2.99
N ILE A 14 -7.45 -2.21 4.08
CA ILE A 14 -7.24 -0.76 4.22
C ILE A 14 -5.76 -0.41 3.99
N GLY A 15 -4.83 -1.13 4.63
CA GLY A 15 -3.40 -0.90 4.47
C GLY A 15 -2.91 -1.14 3.04
N TRP A 16 -3.39 -2.20 2.39
CA TRP A 16 -2.98 -2.57 1.04
C TRP A 16 -3.41 -1.53 0.00
N VAL A 17 -4.67 -1.08 0.05
CA VAL A 17 -5.18 -0.08 -0.90
C VAL A 17 -4.56 1.29 -0.68
N GLY A 18 -4.29 1.65 0.58
CA GLY A 18 -3.56 2.88 0.93
C GLY A 18 -2.13 2.87 0.38
N ARG A 19 -1.39 1.77 0.57
CA ARG A 19 -0.05 1.59 -0.01
C ARG A 19 -0.09 1.69 -1.54
N GLY A 20 -1.04 1.02 -2.19
CA GLY A 20 -1.19 1.05 -3.65
C GLY A 20 -1.44 2.46 -4.19
N TYR A 21 -2.30 3.24 -3.51
CA TYR A 21 -2.54 4.64 -3.85
C TYR A 21 -1.27 5.50 -3.71
N LEU A 22 -0.54 5.36 -2.59
CA LEU A 22 0.71 6.10 -2.37
C LEU A 22 1.78 5.76 -3.41
N GLN A 23 1.91 4.49 -3.80
CA GLN A 23 2.83 4.06 -4.87
C GLN A 23 2.44 4.62 -6.24
N ALA A 24 1.15 4.74 -6.53
CA ALA A 24 0.69 5.33 -7.79
C ALA A 24 0.84 6.86 -7.82
N VAL A 25 0.72 7.51 -6.67
CA VAL A 25 0.90 8.96 -6.55
C VAL A 25 2.38 9.34 -6.54
N SER A 26 3.27 8.51 -5.99
CA SER A 26 4.71 8.82 -5.89
C SER A 26 5.40 8.99 -7.25
N ILE A 27 4.85 8.41 -8.32
CA ILE A 27 5.34 8.53 -9.70
C ILE A 27 4.77 9.76 -10.45
N THR A 28 3.90 10.54 -9.81
CA THR A 28 3.32 11.75 -10.42
C THR A 28 4.24 12.96 -10.24
N ASN A 29 4.04 14.01 -11.04
CA ASN A 29 4.86 15.22 -10.97
C ASN A 29 4.74 15.97 -9.62
N ASN A 30 3.59 15.87 -8.95
CA ASN A 30 3.35 16.53 -7.67
C ASN A 30 2.67 15.56 -6.68
N PRO A 31 3.43 14.64 -6.06
CA PRO A 31 2.87 13.61 -5.21
C PRO A 31 2.19 14.19 -3.96
N VAL A 32 2.79 15.22 -3.35
CA VAL A 32 2.29 15.85 -2.12
C VAL A 32 0.90 16.46 -2.30
N GLU A 33 0.63 17.08 -3.44
CA GLU A 33 -0.70 17.62 -3.75
C GLU A 33 -1.75 16.52 -3.77
N LYS A 34 -1.41 15.35 -4.32
CA LYS A 34 -2.32 14.20 -4.43
C LYS A 34 -2.48 13.42 -3.13
N GLU A 35 -1.61 13.64 -2.14
CA GLU A 35 -1.76 13.16 -0.77
C GLU A 35 -2.71 14.05 0.06
N ILE A 36 -2.70 15.37 -0.18
CA ILE A 36 -3.56 16.33 0.52
C ILE A 36 -4.93 16.44 -0.16
N ILE A 37 -4.94 16.55 -1.49
CA ILE A 37 -6.12 16.63 -2.35
C ILE A 37 -6.25 15.30 -3.08
N ILE A 38 -7.00 14.39 -2.46
CA ILE A 38 -7.12 13.01 -2.95
C ILE A 38 -7.75 12.96 -4.35
N ASP A 39 -7.09 12.22 -5.24
CA ASP A 39 -7.64 11.83 -6.52
C ASP A 39 -8.70 10.74 -6.30
N VAL A 40 -9.95 11.18 -6.08
CA VAL A 40 -11.08 10.30 -5.76
C VAL A 40 -11.27 9.18 -6.80
N PRO A 41 -11.22 9.43 -8.12
CA PRO A 41 -11.27 8.37 -9.12
C PRO A 41 -10.18 7.31 -8.95
N LEU A 42 -8.93 7.72 -8.70
CA LEU A 42 -7.82 6.79 -8.50
C LEU A 42 -7.94 6.02 -7.18
N ALA A 43 -8.28 6.71 -6.08
CA ALA A 43 -8.49 6.09 -4.78
C ALA A 43 -9.61 5.04 -4.79
N MET A 44 -10.69 5.29 -5.54
CA MET A 44 -11.78 4.34 -5.70
C MET A 44 -11.34 3.09 -6.45
N LYS A 45 -10.50 3.23 -7.49
CA LYS A 45 -9.93 2.07 -8.22
C LYS A 45 -9.14 1.15 -7.28
N PHE A 46 -8.25 1.72 -6.46
CA PHE A 46 -7.48 0.93 -5.48
C PHE A 46 -8.37 0.30 -4.42
N SER A 47 -9.35 1.05 -3.92
CA SER A 47 -10.28 0.56 -2.90
C SER A 47 -11.05 -0.68 -3.36
N LEU A 48 -11.47 -0.72 -4.63
CA LEU A 48 -12.21 -1.84 -5.22
C LEU A 48 -11.32 -3.05 -5.57
N SER A 49 -10.01 -2.86 -5.81
CA SER A 49 -9.09 -3.97 -6.12
C SER A 49 -8.51 -4.67 -4.88
N GLY A 50 -8.70 -4.12 -3.68
CA GLY A 50 -8.06 -4.59 -2.45
C GLY A 50 -8.63 -5.88 -1.83
N PHE A 51 -9.72 -6.45 -2.34
CA PHE A 51 -10.35 -7.64 -1.72
C PHE A 51 -9.49 -8.91 -1.77
N ILE A 52 -8.53 -8.98 -2.71
CA ILE A 52 -7.56 -10.08 -2.87
C ILE A 52 -6.18 -9.72 -2.27
N TRP A 53 -6.12 -8.75 -1.35
CA TRP A 53 -4.86 -8.27 -0.78
C TRP A 53 -3.93 -9.37 -0.22
N PRO A 54 -4.38 -10.48 0.40
CA PRO A 54 -3.46 -11.46 0.97
C PRO A 54 -2.63 -12.17 -0.11
N LEU A 55 -3.25 -12.49 -1.24
CA LEU A 55 -2.58 -13.16 -2.36
C LEU A 55 -1.62 -12.19 -3.06
N ALA A 56 -2.04 -10.94 -3.27
CA ALA A 56 -1.20 -9.90 -3.85
C ALA A 56 0.03 -9.61 -2.96
N ALA A 57 -0.15 -9.59 -1.63
CA ALA A 57 0.94 -9.41 -0.68
C ALA A 57 1.96 -10.57 -0.73
N LEU A 58 1.50 -11.81 -0.83
CA LEU A 58 2.38 -12.98 -1.00
C LEU A 58 3.13 -12.94 -2.34
N GLN A 59 2.47 -12.53 -3.42
CA GLN A 59 3.10 -12.35 -4.73
C GLN A 59 4.16 -11.23 -4.69
N GLU A 60 3.87 -10.09 -4.08
CA GLU A 60 4.83 -8.99 -3.94
C GLU A 60 5.99 -9.37 -3.02
N PHE A 61 5.74 -10.17 -1.97
CA PHE A 61 6.79 -10.67 -1.09
C PHE A 61 7.75 -11.61 -1.83
N THR A 62 7.20 -12.57 -2.59
CA THR A 62 8.00 -13.53 -3.36
C THR A 62 8.70 -12.92 -4.56
N SER A 63 8.16 -11.84 -5.14
CA SER A 63 8.81 -11.08 -6.21
C SER A 63 9.83 -10.05 -5.72
N GLY A 64 9.94 -9.81 -4.40
CA GLY A 64 10.88 -8.85 -3.82
C GLY A 64 10.44 -7.38 -3.90
N ASN A 65 9.19 -7.11 -4.30
CA ASN A 65 8.65 -5.74 -4.43
C ASN A 65 7.97 -5.25 -3.14
N LEU A 66 7.79 -6.12 -2.14
CA LEU A 66 7.14 -5.74 -0.89
C LEU A 66 8.04 -4.90 0.03
N LEU A 67 9.35 -5.17 0.02
CA LEU A 67 10.33 -4.58 0.94
C LEU A 67 11.46 -3.90 0.16
N ALA A 68 11.91 -2.74 0.61
CA ALA A 68 13.12 -2.09 0.09
C ALA A 68 14.38 -2.73 0.71
N SER A 69 15.52 -2.63 0.02
CA SER A 69 16.81 -3.03 0.59
C SER A 69 17.21 -2.10 1.73
N ASN A 70 17.97 -2.62 2.70
CA ASN A 70 18.52 -1.79 3.78
C ASN A 70 19.47 -0.70 3.23
N ASP A 71 20.12 -0.97 2.10
CA ASP A 71 21.04 -0.02 1.46
C ASP A 71 20.31 1.18 0.82
N ASP A 72 19.02 1.03 0.49
CA ASP A 72 18.19 2.09 -0.10
C ASP A 72 17.51 2.97 0.97
N ILE A 73 17.67 2.64 2.25
CA ILE A 73 17.02 3.33 3.37
C ILE A 73 18.05 4.22 4.07
N THR A 74 17.82 5.53 4.07
CA THR A 74 18.70 6.49 4.75
C THR A 74 18.66 6.29 6.27
N VAL A 75 19.83 6.04 6.88
CA VAL A 75 19.99 5.93 8.33
C VAL A 75 20.76 7.12 8.89
N SER A 76 20.43 7.54 10.12
CA SER A 76 21.20 8.57 10.82
C SER A 76 22.57 8.03 11.28
N PRO A 77 23.60 8.88 11.43
CA PRO A 77 24.83 8.50 12.10
C PRO A 77 24.55 7.91 13.49
N ARG A 78 25.32 6.89 13.87
CA ARG A 78 25.23 6.23 15.18
C ARG A 78 26.05 6.96 16.23
#